data_AF-A0A7Y5RN85-F1
#
_entry.id   AF-A0A7Y5RN85-F1
#
_cell.length_a   1.000
_cell.length_b   1.000
_cell.length_c   1.000
_cell.angle_alpha   90.00
_cell.angle_beta   90.00
_cell.angle_gamma   90.00
#
_symmetry.space_group_name_H-M   'P 1'
#
loop_
_entity.id
_entity.type
_entity.pdbx_description
1 polymer ?
#
loop_
_entity_poly.entity_id
_entity_poly.type
_entity_poly.pdbx_seq_one_letter_code
_entity_poly.pdbx_strand_id
1 'polypeptide(L)'
;MDFDGDGTLDIISGSYDPGDIYLFRGLGKGRYAGVEQILDEAGTPLVHHPEELKAYERMKNDPTADEEDAITMRMASFGSWPGMVDWDNDGDFDMLIGSYSGGVYLRLNTGSRTSPRFSSASAVVEAGGQALWVWGHADPVPADWDADGLWDLVVGNSNGGVVWYRNAGTRSAPQFEAPRTLVEDKELMMFFQQPMNNGDSPTPGVRAQIDVVDYDLDGKLDLLVGDYSFIWTENADGTYRTKDGTEHSFIWFYRRK
;
A
#
# COMPACT_ATOMS: atom_id res chain seq x y z
N MET A 1 2.61 -8.39 -12.62
CA MET A 1 4.09 -8.41 -12.78
C MET A 1 4.51 -9.79 -13.26
N ASP A 2 5.66 -9.95 -13.91
CA ASP A 2 6.20 -11.29 -14.24
C ASP A 2 7.11 -11.74 -13.09
N PHE A 3 6.55 -12.46 -12.12
CA PHE A 3 7.19 -12.79 -10.85
C PHE A 3 8.28 -13.84 -11.01
N ASP A 4 8.05 -14.93 -11.76
CA ASP A 4 9.10 -15.94 -12.03
C ASP A 4 10.03 -15.62 -13.20
N GLY A 5 9.72 -14.63 -14.03
CA GLY A 5 10.50 -14.30 -15.21
C GLY A 5 10.21 -15.22 -16.40
N ASP A 6 9.04 -15.87 -16.45
CA ASP A 6 8.65 -16.77 -17.53
C ASP A 6 8.09 -16.04 -18.77
N GLY A 7 7.96 -14.71 -18.70
CA GLY A 7 7.42 -13.84 -19.74
C GLY A 7 5.89 -13.69 -19.69
N THR A 8 5.23 -14.27 -18.69
CA THR A 8 3.79 -14.17 -18.44
C THR A 8 3.53 -13.30 -17.21
N LEU A 9 2.43 -12.56 -17.22
CA LEU A 9 2.05 -11.78 -16.05
C LEU A 9 1.37 -12.66 -15.00
N ASP A 10 1.89 -12.55 -13.78
CA ASP A 10 1.36 -13.06 -12.53
C ASP A 10 0.58 -11.99 -11.76
N ILE A 11 -0.20 -12.44 -10.78
CA ILE A 11 -0.92 -11.60 -9.82
C ILE A 11 -0.43 -11.94 -8.42
N ILE A 12 -0.12 -10.90 -7.64
CA ILE A 12 -0.09 -11.01 -6.20
C ILE A 12 -1.29 -10.31 -5.58
N SER A 13 -1.83 -10.89 -4.52
CA SER A 13 -2.94 -10.33 -3.77
C SER A 13 -2.65 -10.40 -2.28
N GLY A 14 -2.89 -9.29 -1.59
CA GLY A 14 -3.12 -9.31 -0.15
C GLY A 14 -4.56 -9.72 0.16
N SER A 15 -4.77 -10.45 1.24
CA SER A 15 -6.11 -10.77 1.77
C SER A 15 -6.33 -10.05 3.08
N TYR A 16 -7.56 -9.60 3.33
CA TYR A 16 -7.92 -8.87 4.55
C TYR A 16 -7.85 -9.73 5.82
N ASP A 17 -8.43 -10.93 5.80
CA ASP A 17 -8.47 -11.85 6.94
C ASP A 17 -8.04 -13.24 6.44
N PRO A 18 -6.94 -13.82 6.94
CA PRO A 18 -6.13 -13.40 8.11
C PRO A 18 -4.98 -12.42 7.82
N GLY A 19 -4.92 -11.80 6.64
CA GLY A 19 -3.77 -10.96 6.25
C GLY A 19 -2.78 -11.66 5.30
N ASP A 20 -3.13 -12.85 4.79
CA ASP A 20 -2.27 -13.67 3.95
C ASP A 20 -1.96 -13.02 2.60
N ILE A 21 -0.81 -13.38 2.04
CA ILE A 21 -0.37 -12.98 0.71
C ILE A 21 -0.40 -14.19 -0.23
N TYR A 22 -1.07 -14.02 -1.37
CA TYR A 22 -1.32 -15.07 -2.35
C TYR A 22 -0.74 -14.71 -3.72
N LEU A 23 -0.11 -15.69 -4.35
CA LEU A 23 0.43 -15.61 -5.71
C LEU A 23 -0.42 -16.45 -6.66
N PHE A 24 -0.69 -15.92 -7.84
CA PHE A 24 -1.39 -16.59 -8.92
C PHE A 24 -0.49 -16.55 -10.16
N ARG A 25 0.10 -17.70 -10.48
CA ARG A 25 1.01 -17.85 -11.62
C ARG A 25 0.27 -17.71 -12.94
N GLY A 26 0.80 -16.94 -13.87
CA GLY A 26 0.26 -16.74 -15.21
C GLY A 26 0.42 -18.00 -16.06
N LEU A 27 -0.63 -18.34 -16.80
CA LEU A 27 -0.63 -19.47 -17.77
C LEU A 27 -0.85 -18.99 -19.21
N GLY A 28 -0.68 -17.68 -19.42
CA GLY A 28 -0.91 -16.97 -20.66
C GLY A 28 -2.39 -16.80 -21.00
N LYS A 29 -2.67 -15.79 -21.83
CA LYS A 29 -4.02 -15.49 -22.35
C LYS A 29 -5.07 -15.25 -21.24
N GLY A 30 -4.65 -14.56 -20.17
CA GLY A 30 -5.53 -14.22 -19.04
C GLY A 30 -5.95 -15.41 -18.17
N ARG A 31 -5.23 -16.54 -18.24
CA ARG A 31 -5.43 -17.69 -17.35
C ARG A 31 -4.38 -17.70 -16.26
N TYR A 32 -4.76 -18.20 -15.10
CA TYR A 32 -3.89 -18.32 -13.93
C TYR A 32 -3.94 -19.72 -13.35
N ALA A 33 -2.85 -20.14 -12.71
CA ALA A 33 -2.79 -21.34 -11.91
C ALA A 33 -3.68 -21.22 -10.66
N GLY A 34 -3.78 -22.32 -9.90
CA GLY A 34 -4.39 -22.28 -8.57
C GLY A 34 -3.63 -21.35 -7.63
N VAL A 35 -4.28 -20.99 -6.53
CA VAL A 35 -3.69 -20.13 -5.50
C VAL A 35 -2.43 -20.77 -4.90
N GLU A 36 -1.35 -19.99 -4.86
CA GLU A 36 -0.11 -20.30 -4.14
C GLU A 36 -0.05 -19.39 -2.90
N GLN A 37 -0.06 -19.97 -1.70
CA GLN A 37 0.16 -19.21 -0.47
C GLN A 37 1.66 -18.98 -0.31
N ILE A 38 2.07 -17.71 -0.17
CA ILE A 38 3.47 -17.37 0.04
C ILE A 38 3.84 -17.68 1.48
N LEU A 39 4.99 -18.34 1.67
CA LEU A 39 5.52 -18.70 2.98
C LEU A 39 6.83 -17.97 3.26
N ASP A 40 7.10 -17.72 4.54
CA ASP A 40 8.42 -17.31 5.00
C ASP A 40 9.39 -18.50 5.08
N GLU A 41 10.65 -18.21 5.40
CA GLU A 41 11.73 -19.21 5.55
C GLU A 41 11.45 -20.24 6.65
N ALA A 42 10.59 -19.92 7.63
CA ALA A 42 10.13 -20.85 8.66
C ALA A 42 8.94 -21.72 8.21
N GLY A 43 8.41 -21.52 6.99
CA GLY A 43 7.25 -22.22 6.46
C GLY A 43 5.91 -21.68 6.99
N THR A 44 5.91 -20.47 7.54
CA THR A 44 4.71 -19.78 8.03
C THR A 44 4.11 -18.95 6.90
N PRO A 45 2.77 -18.89 6.74
CA PRO A 45 2.14 -17.96 5.82
C PRO A 45 2.66 -16.54 6.00
N LEU A 46 3.09 -15.93 4.91
CA LEU A 46 3.50 -14.54 4.94
C LEU A 46 2.24 -13.68 5.04
N VAL A 47 2.23 -12.84 6.06
CA VAL A 47 1.12 -11.92 6.35
C VAL A 47 1.62 -10.49 6.36
N HIS A 48 0.73 -9.53 6.11
CA HIS A 48 1.11 -8.14 5.92
C HIS A 48 1.93 -7.54 7.08
N HIS A 49 1.57 -7.86 8.32
CA HIS A 49 2.35 -7.38 9.47
C HIS A 49 2.23 -8.36 10.65
N PRO A 50 3.14 -9.35 10.78
CA PRO A 50 2.98 -10.41 11.77
C PRO A 50 3.07 -9.91 13.21
N GLU A 51 3.72 -8.77 13.48
CA GLU A 51 3.70 -8.18 14.82
C GLU A 51 2.35 -7.53 15.15
N GLU A 52 1.69 -6.91 14.17
CA GLU A 52 0.33 -6.36 14.35
C GLU A 52 -0.68 -7.50 14.42
N LEU A 53 -0.50 -8.58 13.64
CA LEU A 53 -1.30 -9.79 13.72
C LEU A 53 -1.15 -10.47 15.09
N LYS A 54 0.07 -10.68 15.59
CA LYS A 54 0.30 -11.21 16.95
C LYS A 54 -0.30 -10.32 18.03
N ALA A 55 -0.24 -9.02 17.84
CA ALA A 55 -0.80 -8.07 18.78
C ALA A 55 -2.35 -8.14 18.72
N TYR A 56 -2.95 -8.24 17.52
CA TYR A 56 -4.38 -8.49 17.33
C TYR A 56 -4.82 -9.83 17.93
N GLU A 57 -4.09 -10.92 17.69
CA GLU A 57 -4.40 -12.25 18.23
C GLU A 57 -4.30 -12.31 19.76
N ARG A 58 -3.30 -11.66 20.34
CA ARG A 58 -3.20 -11.46 21.80
C ARG A 58 -4.44 -10.73 22.31
N MET A 59 -4.80 -9.64 21.65
CA MET A 59 -5.90 -8.78 22.06
C MET A 59 -7.27 -9.43 21.91
N LYS A 60 -7.50 -10.17 20.81
CA LYS A 60 -8.72 -10.94 20.55
C LYS A 60 -9.05 -11.90 21.71
N ASN A 61 -8.01 -12.40 22.39
CA ASN A 61 -8.13 -13.34 23.48
C ASN A 61 -7.96 -12.69 24.87
N ASP A 62 -7.72 -11.38 24.94
CA ASP A 62 -7.60 -10.64 26.18
C ASP A 62 -8.98 -10.10 26.62
N PRO A 63 -9.57 -10.59 27.72
CA PRO A 63 -10.87 -10.13 28.21
C PRO A 63 -10.83 -8.70 28.77
N THR A 64 -9.65 -8.09 28.87
CA THR A 64 -9.44 -6.71 29.36
C THR A 64 -9.12 -5.72 28.24
N ALA A 65 -9.01 -6.22 27.00
CA ALA A 65 -8.86 -5.39 25.81
C ALA A 65 -9.99 -4.37 25.71
N ASP A 66 -9.65 -3.09 25.59
CA ASP A 66 -10.63 -2.06 25.23
C ASP A 66 -11.15 -2.34 23.81
N GLU A 67 -12.44 -2.12 23.57
CA GLU A 67 -13.05 -2.27 22.25
C GLU A 67 -12.39 -1.33 21.23
N GLU A 68 -11.97 -0.13 21.62
CA GLU A 68 -11.31 0.84 20.72
C GLU A 68 -9.92 0.35 20.24
N ASP A 69 -9.11 -0.20 21.14
CA ASP A 69 -7.81 -0.77 20.79
C ASP A 69 -7.99 -2.04 19.95
N ALA A 70 -8.99 -2.87 20.28
CA ALA A 70 -9.31 -4.08 19.51
C ALA A 70 -9.82 -3.75 18.11
N ILE A 71 -10.55 -2.65 17.93
CA ILE A 71 -10.97 -2.13 16.62
C ILE A 71 -9.75 -1.63 15.84
N THR A 72 -8.90 -0.82 16.46
CA THR A 72 -7.67 -0.28 15.83
C THR A 72 -6.77 -1.40 15.30
N MET A 73 -6.67 -2.52 16.02
CA MET A 73 -5.85 -3.66 15.62
C MET A 73 -6.56 -4.65 14.67
N ARG A 74 -7.90 -4.75 14.70
CA ARG A 74 -8.67 -5.39 13.60
C ARG A 74 -8.51 -4.64 12.29
N MET A 75 -8.34 -3.33 12.38
CA MET A 75 -8.11 -2.48 11.23
C MET A 75 -6.69 -2.63 10.64
N ALA A 76 -5.77 -3.30 11.35
CA ALA A 76 -4.35 -3.39 10.98
C ALA A 76 -4.06 -4.15 9.67
N SER A 77 -4.93 -5.09 9.26
CA SER A 77 -4.85 -5.76 7.94
C SER A 77 -5.66 -5.05 6.84
N PHE A 78 -6.39 -3.97 7.14
CA PHE A 78 -7.07 -3.20 6.09
C PHE A 78 -6.05 -2.37 5.32
N GLY A 79 -5.96 -2.61 4.01
CA GLY A 79 -5.24 -1.73 3.10
C GLY A 79 -3.72 -1.84 3.19
N SER A 80 -3.20 -2.97 3.67
CA SER A 80 -1.78 -3.28 3.53
C SER A 80 -1.50 -3.74 2.11
N TRP A 81 -0.77 -2.95 1.35
CA TRP A 81 -0.50 -3.24 -0.05
C TRP A 81 0.90 -3.86 -0.21
N PRO A 82 1.03 -5.01 -0.90
CA PRO A 82 2.34 -5.55 -1.24
C PRO A 82 2.90 -4.80 -2.46
N GLY A 83 4.07 -4.19 -2.29
CA GLY A 83 4.87 -3.65 -3.39
C GLY A 83 6.00 -4.62 -3.72
N MET A 84 6.20 -4.97 -5.00
CA MET A 84 7.31 -5.83 -5.41
C MET A 84 8.45 -5.03 -5.98
N VAL A 85 9.66 -5.34 -5.54
CA VAL A 85 10.89 -4.69 -5.97
C VAL A 85 12.06 -5.64 -5.83
N ASP A 86 13.02 -5.56 -6.73
CA ASP A 86 14.33 -6.18 -6.55
C ASP A 86 15.15 -5.24 -5.64
N TRP A 87 14.99 -5.40 -4.32
CA TRP A 87 15.48 -4.46 -3.32
C TRP A 87 17.00 -4.50 -3.19
N ASP A 88 17.57 -5.70 -3.24
CA ASP A 88 19.00 -5.94 -3.13
C ASP A 88 19.71 -6.18 -4.48
N ASN A 89 18.96 -6.06 -5.60
CA ASN A 89 19.46 -6.18 -6.97
C ASN A 89 20.09 -7.56 -7.24
N ASP A 90 19.50 -8.62 -6.70
CA ASP A 90 19.90 -10.02 -6.92
C ASP A 90 19.14 -10.69 -8.08
N GLY A 91 18.16 -9.99 -8.64
CA GLY A 91 17.37 -10.43 -9.78
C GLY A 91 16.10 -11.17 -9.41
N ASP A 92 15.74 -11.25 -8.13
CA ASP A 92 14.43 -11.70 -7.69
C ASP A 92 13.56 -10.58 -7.10
N PHE A 93 12.32 -10.90 -6.73
CA PHE A 93 11.42 -9.91 -6.15
C PHE A 93 11.37 -10.07 -4.63
N ASP A 94 11.79 -9.01 -3.95
CA ASP A 94 11.50 -8.73 -2.56
C ASP A 94 10.15 -8.05 -2.40
N MET A 95 9.66 -8.03 -1.16
CA MET A 95 8.33 -7.53 -0.85
C MET A 95 8.37 -6.39 0.14
N LEU A 96 7.86 -5.25 -0.31
CA LEU A 96 7.42 -4.18 0.55
C LEU A 96 6.01 -4.44 1.02
N ILE A 97 5.77 -4.10 2.27
CA ILE A 97 4.46 -4.18 2.88
C ILE A 97 4.17 -2.86 3.56
N GLY A 98 3.17 -2.15 3.06
CA GLY A 98 2.59 -1.04 3.79
C GLY A 98 1.70 -1.54 4.93
N SER A 99 1.67 -0.81 6.05
CA SER A 99 0.79 -1.12 7.18
C SER A 99 -0.35 -0.12 7.31
N TYR A 100 -1.42 -0.54 7.98
CA TYR A 100 -2.49 0.35 8.42
C TYR A 100 -1.99 1.50 9.28
N SER A 101 -0.98 1.25 10.11
CA SER A 101 -0.35 2.27 10.96
C SER A 101 0.47 3.28 10.16
N GLY A 102 0.74 3.03 8.87
CA GLY A 102 1.42 3.95 7.96
C GLY A 102 2.92 3.69 7.79
N GLY A 103 3.44 2.65 8.44
CA GLY A 103 4.81 2.18 8.24
C GLY A 103 4.95 1.38 6.94
N VAL A 104 6.18 1.35 6.41
CA VAL A 104 6.55 0.47 5.30
C VAL A 104 7.64 -0.49 5.77
N TYR A 105 7.46 -1.76 5.46
CA TYR A 105 8.31 -2.85 5.90
C TYR A 105 8.82 -3.65 4.72
N LEU A 106 10.02 -4.21 4.84
CA LEU A 106 10.63 -5.06 3.84
C LEU A 106 10.69 -6.51 4.31
N ARG A 107 10.41 -7.42 3.38
CA ARG A 107 10.69 -8.85 3.45
C ARG A 107 11.59 -9.21 2.28
N LEU A 108 12.82 -9.59 2.60
CA LEU A 108 13.76 -10.05 1.57
C LEU A 108 13.37 -11.45 1.12
N ASN A 109 13.41 -11.72 -0.17
CA ASN A 109 13.32 -13.06 -0.70
C ASN A 109 14.73 -13.69 -0.69
N THR A 110 14.95 -14.62 0.23
CA THR A 110 16.21 -15.35 0.36
C THR A 110 16.27 -16.61 -0.53
N GLY A 111 15.23 -16.80 -1.35
CA GLY A 111 15.05 -17.94 -2.23
C GLY A 111 15.47 -17.63 -3.67
N SER A 112 14.49 -17.64 -4.57
CA SER A 112 14.65 -17.32 -5.99
C SER A 112 13.30 -16.95 -6.58
N ARG A 113 13.29 -16.31 -7.75
CA ARG A 113 12.07 -16.01 -8.53
C ARG A 113 11.07 -17.18 -8.65
N THR A 114 11.57 -18.39 -8.91
CA THR A 114 10.74 -19.59 -9.13
C THR A 114 10.39 -20.35 -7.86
N SER A 115 11.07 -20.07 -6.75
CA SER A 115 10.82 -20.71 -5.46
C SER A 115 11.10 -19.68 -4.35
N PRO A 116 10.20 -18.68 -4.22
CA PRO A 116 10.42 -17.59 -3.29
C PRO A 116 10.41 -18.10 -1.85
N ARG A 117 11.28 -17.54 -1.01
CA ARG A 117 11.28 -17.74 0.43
C ARG A 117 11.57 -16.42 1.11
N PHE A 118 10.56 -15.83 1.74
CA PHE A 118 10.73 -14.52 2.37
C PHE A 118 11.32 -14.63 3.77
N SER A 119 12.10 -13.65 4.19
CA SER A 119 12.65 -13.55 5.55
C SER A 119 11.53 -13.63 6.59
N SER A 120 11.77 -14.28 7.75
CA SER A 120 10.75 -14.38 8.81
C SER A 120 10.55 -13.09 9.60
N ALA A 121 11.51 -12.17 9.56
CA ALA A 121 11.41 -10.85 10.17
C ALA A 121 11.17 -9.76 9.11
N SER A 122 10.34 -8.77 9.47
CA SER A 122 10.16 -7.54 8.72
C SER A 122 11.27 -6.57 9.09
N ALA A 123 11.97 -6.02 8.10
CA ALA A 123 12.83 -4.86 8.31
C ALA A 123 12.03 -3.57 8.16
N VAL A 124 12.30 -2.57 9.00
CA VAL A 124 11.70 -1.24 8.85
C VAL A 124 12.39 -0.53 7.69
N VAL A 125 11.61 0.02 6.76
CA VAL A 125 12.16 0.91 5.72
C VAL A 125 12.41 2.27 6.36
N GLU A 126 13.60 2.83 6.14
CA GLU A 126 13.99 4.14 6.68
C GLU A 126 14.09 5.18 5.58
N ALA A 127 13.75 6.43 5.90
CA ALA A 127 13.88 7.58 5.03
C ALA A 127 14.30 8.81 5.83
N GLY A 128 15.30 9.56 5.35
CA GLY A 128 15.81 10.75 6.04
C GLY A 128 16.36 10.47 7.44
N GLY A 129 16.83 9.26 7.72
CA GLY A 129 17.39 8.84 9.01
C GLY A 129 16.37 8.47 10.09
N GLN A 130 15.13 8.21 9.71
CA GLN A 130 14.08 7.72 10.61
C GLN A 130 13.23 6.65 9.89
N ALA A 131 12.39 5.93 10.63
CA ALA A 131 11.42 5.01 10.03
C ALA A 131 10.52 5.76 9.04
N LEU A 132 10.37 5.22 7.83
CA LEU A 132 9.44 5.73 6.82
C LEU A 132 8.02 5.56 7.35
N TRP A 133 7.30 6.68 7.43
CA TRP A 133 5.93 6.71 7.94
C TRP A 133 5.10 7.73 7.18
N VAL A 134 3.85 7.35 6.87
CA VAL A 134 2.79 8.20 6.32
C VAL A 134 1.55 8.13 7.21
N TRP A 135 0.53 8.96 6.97
CA TRP A 135 -0.71 9.00 7.76
C TRP A 135 -1.61 7.76 7.58
N GLY A 136 -1.14 6.59 8.00
CA GLY A 136 -1.84 5.31 7.92
C GLY A 136 -2.02 4.78 6.50
N HIS A 137 -2.48 3.53 6.39
CA HIS A 137 -2.77 2.83 5.12
C HIS A 137 -1.68 3.08 4.07
N ALA A 138 -0.43 2.75 4.41
CA ALA A 138 0.66 2.95 3.47
C ALA A 138 0.47 2.08 2.22
N ASP A 139 0.51 2.70 1.05
CA ASP A 139 0.46 2.02 -0.24
C ASP A 139 1.76 2.30 -1.02
N PRO A 140 2.82 1.50 -0.81
CA PRO A 140 4.13 1.75 -1.40
C PRO A 140 4.23 1.20 -2.84
N VAL A 141 4.57 2.09 -3.77
CA VAL A 141 4.87 1.78 -5.18
C VAL A 141 6.34 2.10 -5.48
N PRO A 142 7.17 1.08 -5.75
CA PRO A 142 8.52 1.24 -6.26
C PRO A 142 8.51 1.74 -7.70
N ALA A 143 9.19 2.85 -7.99
CA ALA A 143 9.25 3.42 -9.33
C ALA A 143 10.47 4.33 -9.51
N ASP A 144 11.11 4.35 -10.67
CA ASP A 144 12.16 5.32 -11.02
C ASP A 144 11.51 6.69 -11.31
N TRP A 145 11.04 7.35 -10.25
CA TRP A 145 10.19 8.54 -10.36
C TRP A 145 10.95 9.72 -10.94
N ASP A 146 12.23 9.91 -10.63
CA ASP A 146 13.01 11.01 -11.19
C ASP A 146 13.85 10.66 -12.43
N ALA A 147 13.74 9.43 -12.93
CA ALA A 147 14.43 8.92 -14.12
C ALA A 147 15.97 8.93 -13.98
N ASP A 148 16.48 8.76 -12.76
CA ASP A 148 17.92 8.66 -12.48
C ASP A 148 18.45 7.22 -12.59
N GLY A 149 17.56 6.26 -12.86
CA GLY A 149 17.91 4.85 -12.98
C GLY A 149 18.00 4.14 -11.63
N LEU A 150 17.53 4.74 -10.54
CA LEU A 150 17.28 4.08 -9.26
C LEU A 150 15.77 4.05 -9.05
N TRP A 151 15.25 2.95 -8.51
CA TRP A 151 13.87 2.95 -8.08
C TRP A 151 13.77 3.76 -6.77
N ASP A 152 12.77 4.63 -6.72
CA ASP A 152 12.30 5.40 -5.57
C ASP A 152 11.10 4.72 -4.92
N LEU A 153 10.57 5.30 -3.84
CA LEU A 153 9.26 4.94 -3.30
C LEU A 153 8.27 6.09 -3.43
N VAL A 154 7.13 5.83 -4.05
CA VAL A 154 5.95 6.70 -3.99
C VAL A 154 4.93 6.01 -3.10
N VAL A 155 4.38 6.71 -2.10
CA VAL A 155 3.56 6.10 -1.05
C VAL A 155 2.26 6.87 -0.88
N GLY A 156 1.13 6.19 -1.12
CA GLY A 156 -0.22 6.68 -0.79
C GLY A 156 -0.54 6.53 0.70
N ASN A 157 -1.49 7.31 1.22
CA ASN A 157 -1.87 7.28 2.64
C ASN A 157 -3.38 7.46 2.90
N SER A 158 -3.81 7.26 4.16
CA SER A 158 -5.22 7.35 4.57
C SER A 158 -5.85 8.72 4.37
N ASN A 159 -5.07 9.79 4.39
CA ASN A 159 -5.56 11.16 4.25
C ASN A 159 -5.71 11.58 2.77
N GLY A 160 -5.49 10.65 1.83
CA GLY A 160 -5.50 10.93 0.39
C GLY A 160 -4.20 11.53 -0.13
N GLY A 161 -3.22 11.74 0.75
CA GLY A 161 -1.92 12.26 0.37
C GLY A 161 -1.05 11.22 -0.31
N VAL A 162 -0.11 11.71 -1.11
CA VAL A 162 0.89 10.90 -1.81
C VAL A 162 2.26 11.53 -1.62
N VAL A 163 3.21 10.72 -1.16
CA VAL A 163 4.55 11.18 -0.77
C VAL A 163 5.61 10.43 -1.56
N TRP A 164 6.59 11.14 -2.07
CA TRP A 164 7.75 10.59 -2.76
C TRP A 164 8.99 10.60 -1.85
N TYR A 165 9.66 9.46 -1.80
CA TYR A 165 10.94 9.25 -1.13
C TYR A 165 11.98 8.89 -2.18
N ARG A 166 12.84 9.84 -2.50
CA ARG A 166 13.92 9.67 -3.49
C ARG A 166 15.01 8.74 -2.95
N ASN A 167 15.43 7.77 -3.73
CA ASN A 167 16.58 6.92 -3.45
C ASN A 167 17.87 7.62 -3.88
N ALA A 168 18.69 8.03 -2.91
CA ALA A 168 20.01 8.62 -3.15
C ALA A 168 21.16 7.61 -2.96
N GLY A 169 20.83 6.34 -2.74
CA GLY A 169 21.79 5.26 -2.49
C GLY A 169 22.21 4.56 -3.79
N THR A 170 22.11 3.24 -3.80
CA THR A 170 22.36 2.41 -4.98
C THR A 170 21.21 1.44 -5.20
N ARG A 171 21.22 0.73 -6.35
CA ARG A 171 20.22 -0.29 -6.66
C ARG A 171 20.15 -1.43 -5.64
N SER A 172 21.28 -1.79 -5.02
CA SER A 172 21.39 -2.89 -4.05
C SER A 172 21.42 -2.43 -2.59
N ALA A 173 21.42 -1.11 -2.36
CA ALA A 173 21.50 -0.51 -1.03
C ALA A 173 20.79 0.85 -1.07
N PRO A 174 19.45 0.85 -1.17
CA PRO A 174 18.68 2.06 -1.25
C PRO A 174 18.86 2.92 0.00
N GLN A 175 18.93 4.24 -0.19
CA GLN A 175 18.99 5.23 0.89
C GLN A 175 17.99 6.33 0.59
N PHE A 176 16.84 6.29 1.26
CA PHE A 176 15.79 7.26 1.00
C PHE A 176 16.05 8.60 1.68
N GLU A 177 15.88 9.67 0.92
CA GLU A 177 15.86 11.04 1.43
C GLU A 177 14.58 11.33 2.24
N ALA A 178 14.53 12.51 2.86
CA ALA A 178 13.31 12.99 3.51
C ALA A 178 12.14 13.10 2.51
N PRO A 179 10.88 12.91 2.98
CA PRO A 179 9.70 12.91 2.14
C PRO A 179 9.50 14.20 1.36
N ARG A 180 8.99 14.08 0.13
CA ARG A 180 8.51 15.18 -0.71
C ARG A 180 7.05 14.94 -1.07
N THR A 181 6.17 15.86 -0.72
CA THR A 181 4.74 15.74 -1.02
C THR A 181 4.48 15.86 -2.53
N LEU A 182 3.78 14.88 -3.11
CA LEU A 182 3.26 14.92 -4.48
C LEU A 182 1.78 15.34 -4.48
N VAL A 183 1.00 14.82 -3.54
CA VAL A 183 -0.41 15.16 -3.31
C VAL A 183 -0.57 15.48 -1.83
N GLU A 184 -1.10 16.66 -1.53
CA GLU A 184 -1.31 17.13 -0.16
C GLU A 184 -2.36 16.30 0.59
N ASP A 185 -2.12 16.09 1.88
CA ASP A 185 -3.08 15.46 2.77
C ASP A 185 -4.37 16.29 2.87
N LYS A 186 -5.47 15.60 3.18
CA LYS A 186 -6.72 16.25 3.59
C LYS A 186 -6.83 16.31 5.11
N GLU A 187 -7.45 17.38 5.62
CA GLU A 187 -7.87 17.43 7.02
C GLU A 187 -9.00 16.42 7.24
N LEU A 188 -8.69 15.27 7.84
CA LEU A 188 -9.69 14.24 8.10
C LEU A 188 -10.69 14.68 9.17
N MET A 189 -11.96 14.34 8.94
CA MET A 189 -12.96 14.19 10.00
C MET A 189 -12.92 12.75 10.54
N MET A 190 -13.55 12.50 11.68
CA MET A 190 -13.60 11.17 12.31
C MET A 190 -13.96 10.06 11.30
N PHE A 191 -13.28 8.91 11.43
CA PHE A 191 -13.45 7.70 10.60
C PHE A 191 -12.99 7.80 9.13
N PHE A 192 -11.94 8.57 8.82
CA PHE A 192 -11.39 8.68 7.46
C PHE A 192 -12.43 9.17 6.46
N GLN A 193 -13.21 10.19 6.83
CA GLN A 193 -14.27 10.70 5.98
C GLN A 193 -13.95 12.12 5.53
N GLN A 194 -14.00 12.34 4.21
CA GLN A 194 -14.03 13.67 3.60
C GLN A 194 -15.46 13.96 3.18
N PRO A 195 -16.18 14.83 3.92
CA PRO A 195 -17.54 15.19 3.55
C PRO A 195 -17.54 16.12 2.33
N MET A 196 -18.20 15.69 1.27
CA MET A 196 -18.53 16.55 0.13
C MET A 196 -20.01 16.94 0.19
N ASN A 197 -20.37 18.19 -0.15
CA ASN A 197 -21.79 18.53 -0.28
C ASN A 197 -22.35 17.97 -1.59
N ASN A 198 -23.64 17.66 -1.58
CA ASN A 198 -24.32 17.22 -2.77
C ASN A 198 -24.33 18.31 -3.85
N GLY A 199 -23.67 18.03 -4.98
CA GLY A 199 -23.55 18.96 -6.11
C GLY A 199 -22.19 19.66 -6.20
N ASP A 200 -21.32 19.47 -5.21
CA ASP A 200 -19.92 19.91 -5.30
C ASP A 200 -19.21 19.17 -6.44
N SER A 201 -18.24 19.84 -7.06
CA SER A 201 -17.35 19.16 -7.99
C SER A 201 -16.55 18.10 -7.23
N PRO A 202 -16.35 16.89 -7.79
CA PRO A 202 -15.48 15.88 -7.20
C PRO A 202 -14.14 16.48 -6.76
N THR A 203 -13.64 16.04 -5.60
CA THR A 203 -12.29 16.35 -5.13
C THR A 203 -11.61 15.06 -4.67
N PRO A 204 -10.27 14.97 -4.72
CA PRO A 204 -9.55 13.83 -4.17
C PRO A 204 -10.01 13.54 -2.74
N GLY A 205 -10.30 12.28 -2.49
CA GLY A 205 -10.84 11.73 -1.26
C GLY A 205 -9.77 11.23 -0.30
N VAL A 206 -10.09 10.15 0.40
CA VAL A 206 -9.22 9.49 1.40
C VAL A 206 -8.69 8.16 0.90
N ARG A 207 -7.72 7.59 1.63
CA ARG A 207 -7.11 6.28 1.35
C ARG A 207 -6.65 6.18 -0.10
N ALA A 208 -5.67 7.01 -0.44
CA ALA A 208 -5.06 7.02 -1.76
C ALA A 208 -4.48 5.63 -2.06
N GLN A 209 -5.05 4.96 -3.05
CA GLN A 209 -4.44 3.81 -3.72
C GLN A 209 -3.81 4.30 -5.01
N ILE A 210 -2.55 3.99 -5.22
CA ILE A 210 -1.77 4.65 -6.26
C ILE A 210 -1.21 3.68 -7.29
N ASP A 211 -1.03 4.17 -8.49
CA ASP A 211 -0.20 3.54 -9.51
C ASP A 211 0.68 4.59 -10.17
N VAL A 212 1.89 4.19 -10.56
CA VAL A 212 2.90 5.06 -11.15
C VAL A 212 3.26 4.54 -12.53
N VAL A 213 2.85 5.27 -13.56
CA VAL A 213 2.94 4.81 -14.96
C VAL A 213 3.04 6.00 -15.90
N ASP A 214 3.77 5.84 -17.00
CA ASP A 214 3.73 6.77 -18.13
C ASP A 214 2.42 6.55 -18.92
N TYR A 215 1.37 7.24 -18.49
CA TYR A 215 0.02 7.00 -19.02
C TYR A 215 -0.17 7.64 -20.39
N ASP A 216 0.43 8.81 -20.62
CA ASP A 216 0.28 9.54 -21.87
C ASP A 216 1.43 9.35 -22.86
N LEU A 217 2.37 8.48 -22.53
CA LEU A 217 3.49 8.03 -23.35
C LEU A 217 4.47 9.17 -23.68
N ASP A 218 4.62 10.13 -22.78
CA ASP A 218 5.57 11.23 -22.91
C ASP A 218 6.97 10.93 -22.34
N GLY A 219 7.15 9.72 -21.79
CA GLY A 219 8.40 9.23 -21.22
C GLY A 219 8.61 9.65 -19.77
N LYS A 220 7.65 10.35 -19.15
CA LYS A 220 7.66 10.65 -17.71
C LYS A 220 6.61 9.80 -17.01
N LEU A 221 6.96 9.28 -15.84
CA LEU A 221 5.97 8.64 -14.98
C LEU A 221 4.97 9.67 -14.45
N ASP A 222 3.70 9.34 -14.56
CA ASP A 222 2.56 10.04 -13.99
C ASP A 222 2.03 9.29 -12.76
N LEU A 223 1.12 9.93 -12.03
CA LEU A 223 0.47 9.35 -10.87
C LEU A 223 -1.03 9.16 -11.15
N LEU A 224 -1.51 7.93 -11.03
CA LEU A 224 -2.92 7.61 -10.90
C LEU A 224 -3.24 7.43 -9.42
N VAL A 225 -4.30 8.10 -8.95
CA VAL A 225 -4.76 7.98 -7.57
C VAL A 225 -6.22 7.55 -7.57
N GLY A 226 -6.48 6.33 -7.12
CA GLY A 226 -7.80 5.90 -6.72
C GLY A 226 -8.08 6.31 -5.28
N ASP A 227 -9.28 6.80 -5.01
CA ASP A 227 -9.73 7.13 -3.66
C ASP A 227 -11.24 6.94 -3.51
N TYR A 228 -11.75 7.23 -2.31
CA TYR A 228 -13.18 7.41 -2.10
C TYR A 228 -13.49 8.60 -1.19
N SER A 229 -14.68 9.14 -1.38
CA SER A 229 -15.25 10.23 -0.59
C SER A 229 -16.68 9.89 -0.16
N PHE A 230 -17.14 10.53 0.93
CA PHE A 230 -18.53 10.43 1.38
C PHE A 230 -19.27 11.73 1.04
N ILE A 231 -20.43 11.60 0.40
CA ILE A 231 -21.29 12.75 0.15
C ILE A 231 -22.30 12.89 1.28
N TRP A 232 -22.23 14.02 1.98
CA TRP A 232 -23.14 14.35 3.06
C TRP A 232 -24.19 15.36 2.61
N THR A 233 -25.32 15.36 3.30
CA THR A 233 -26.32 16.42 3.24
C THR A 233 -26.54 16.92 4.66
N GLU A 234 -26.33 18.22 4.88
CA GLU A 234 -26.70 18.87 6.12
C GLU A 234 -28.23 18.92 6.25
N ASN A 235 -28.74 18.45 7.38
CA ASN A 235 -30.14 18.54 7.75
C ASN A 235 -30.44 19.96 8.26
N ALA A 236 -31.72 20.36 8.24
CA ALA A 236 -32.14 21.68 8.70
C ALA A 236 -31.85 21.96 10.19
N ASP A 237 -31.52 20.94 10.98
CA ASP A 237 -31.14 21.04 12.40
C ASP A 237 -29.61 21.09 12.63
N GLY A 238 -28.82 21.17 11.56
CA GLY A 238 -27.35 21.21 11.61
C GLY A 238 -26.71 19.83 11.83
N THR A 239 -27.50 18.75 11.83
CA THR A 239 -26.95 17.38 11.81
C THR A 239 -26.63 16.95 10.39
N TYR A 240 -25.67 16.05 10.20
CA TYR A 240 -25.32 15.55 8.87
C TYR A 240 -25.84 14.12 8.68
N ARG A 241 -26.31 13.80 7.47
CA ARG A 241 -26.56 12.42 7.04
C ARG A 241 -25.83 12.15 5.72
N THR A 242 -25.29 10.95 5.55
CA THR A 242 -24.89 10.50 4.20
C THR A 242 -26.16 10.48 3.35
N LYS A 243 -26.10 11.10 2.16
CA LYS A 243 -27.28 11.38 1.33
C LYS A 243 -28.10 10.13 1.02
N ASP A 244 -27.42 8.99 0.92
CA ASP A 244 -27.96 7.69 0.50
C ASP A 244 -27.14 6.49 1.04
N GLY A 245 -26.13 6.73 1.88
CA GLY A 245 -25.21 5.69 2.33
C GLY A 245 -24.27 5.17 1.23
N THR A 246 -24.13 5.88 0.11
CA THR A 246 -23.25 5.45 -0.99
C THR A 246 -21.87 6.10 -0.91
N GLU A 247 -20.84 5.27 -1.08
CA GLU A 247 -19.46 5.68 -1.26
C GLU A 247 -19.25 6.10 -2.72
N HIS A 248 -18.56 7.23 -2.93
CA HIS A 248 -18.19 7.68 -4.25
C HIS A 248 -16.69 7.51 -4.43
N SER A 249 -16.30 6.65 -5.36
CA SER A 249 -14.90 6.44 -5.74
C SER A 249 -14.58 7.17 -7.03
N PHE A 250 -13.41 7.79 -7.07
CA PHE A 250 -12.88 8.46 -8.25
C PHE A 250 -11.47 7.95 -8.56
N ILE A 251 -11.05 8.14 -9.81
CA ILE A 251 -9.66 7.98 -10.22
C ILE A 251 -9.18 9.34 -10.71
N TRP A 252 -8.10 9.82 -10.11
CA TRP A 252 -7.46 11.08 -10.41
C TRP A 252 -6.21 10.84 -11.23
N PHE A 253 -6.01 11.68 -12.23
CA PHE A 253 -4.83 11.63 -13.09
C PHE A 253 -3.98 12.88 -12.86
N TYR A 254 -2.80 12.69 -12.29
CA TYR A 254 -1.82 13.73 -12.04
C TYR A 254 -0.70 13.61 -13.06
N ARG A 255 -0.85 14.36 -14.15
CA ARG A 255 0.16 14.43 -15.20
C ARG A 255 1.40 15.19 -14.73
N ARG A 256 2.58 14.58 -14.90
CA ARG A 256 3.86 15.25 -14.68
C ARG A 256 4.22 16.09 -15.90
N LYS A 257 4.63 17.35 -15.67
CA LYS A 257 4.99 18.29 -16.75
C LYS A 257 6.48 18.35 -17.02
#